data_AF-A0A2G2ZWR6-F1
#
_entry.id   AF-A0A2G2ZWR6-F1
#
_cell.length_a   1.000
_cell.length_b   1.000
_cell.length_c   1.000
_cell.angle_alpha   90.00
_cell.angle_beta   90.00
_cell.angle_gamma   90.00
#
_symmetry.space_group_name_H-M   'P 1'
#
loop_
_entity.id
_entity.type
_entity.pdbx_description
1 polymer ?
#
loop_
_entity_poly.entity_id
_entity_poly.type
_entity_poly.pdbx_seq_one_letter_code
_entity_poly.pdbx_strand_id
1 'polypeptide(L)' 'MISKGCIYHIVQVKDSNSETLTLESVLVVNEFSDVFPEDLPGVSPIREIDFRIDLLPDTQPISIPPYIMALAELRELK' A
#
# COMPACT_ATOMS: atom_id res chain seq x y z
N MET A 1 -21.93 -1.71 -32.44
CA MET A 1 -22.50 -1.41 -31.11
C MET A 1 -22.71 -2.74 -30.40
N ILE A 2 -21.71 -3.22 -29.65
CA ILE A 2 -21.82 -4.49 -28.90
C ILE A 2 -21.57 -4.14 -27.44
N SER A 3 -22.66 -4.02 -26.69
CA SER A 3 -22.67 -3.74 -25.25
C SER A 3 -23.08 -5.01 -24.51
N LYS A 4 -22.11 -5.84 -24.12
CA LYS A 4 -22.32 -6.85 -23.07
C LYS A 4 -21.02 -7.02 -22.30
N GLY A 5 -21.00 -6.51 -21.06
CA GLY A 5 -19.91 -6.73 -20.12
C GLY A 5 -19.81 -8.21 -19.78
N CYS A 6 -18.63 -8.79 -19.92
CA CYS A 6 -18.35 -10.15 -19.51
C CYS A 6 -18.16 -10.19 -17.99
N ILE A 7 -18.92 -11.06 -17.31
CA ILE A 7 -18.70 -11.36 -15.90
C ILE A 7 -17.54 -12.35 -15.85
N TYR A 8 -16.43 -11.94 -15.24
CA TYR A 8 -15.32 -12.83 -14.93
C TYR A 8 -15.44 -13.27 -13.47
N HIS A 9 -15.35 -14.57 -13.24
CA HIS A 9 -15.27 -15.13 -11.89
C HIS A 9 -13.82 -15.58 -11.67
N ILE A 10 -13.17 -15.00 -10.66
CA ILE A 10 -11.86 -15.49 -10.22
C ILE A 10 -12.12 -16.61 -9.23
N VAL A 11 -11.76 -17.84 -9.61
CA VAL A 11 -11.80 -19.00 -8.72
C VAL A 11 -10.37 -19.29 -8.28
N GLN A 12 -10.11 -19.18 -6.99
CA GLN A 12 -8.83 -19.55 -6.40
C GLN A 12 -8.94 -20.98 -5.87
N VAL A 13 -8.22 -21.91 -6.51
CA VAL A 13 -8.06 -23.28 -6.01
C VAL A 13 -6.80 -23.31 -5.17
N LYS A 14 -6.93 -23.67 -3.88
CA LYS A 14 -5.81 -23.95 -2.98
C LYS A 14 -5.73 -25.45 -2.78
N ASP A 15 -4.56 -26.02 -3.02
CA ASP A 15 -4.29 -27.42 -2.71
C ASP A 15 -4.11 -27.57 -1.19
N SER A 16 -4.79 -28.54 -0.59
CA SER A 16 -4.78 -28.79 0.86
C SER A 16 -3.49 -29.48 1.33
N ASN A 17 -2.71 -30.05 0.41
CA ASN A 17 -1.51 -30.83 0.70
C ASN A 17 -0.21 -30.17 0.22
N SER A 18 -0.28 -29.04 -0.48
CA SER A 18 0.92 -28.29 -0.85
C SER A 18 1.39 -27.48 0.35
N GLU A 19 2.68 -27.59 0.69
CA GLU A 19 3.34 -26.59 1.54
C GLU A 19 2.99 -25.20 1.02
N THR A 20 2.70 -24.27 1.92
CA THR A 20 2.41 -22.89 1.55
C THR A 20 3.57 -22.36 0.74
N LEU A 21 3.37 -22.21 -0.57
CA LEU A 21 4.36 -21.65 -1.48
C LEU A 21 4.85 -20.33 -0.89
N THR A 22 6.13 -20.24 -0.54
CA THR A 22 6.72 -19.00 -0.06
C THR A 22 6.60 -17.97 -1.18
N LEU A 23 6.44 -16.69 -0.84
CA LEU A 23 6.33 -15.64 -1.86
C LEU A 23 7.56 -15.66 -2.81
N GLU A 24 8.70 -16.10 -2.30
CA GLU A 24 9.95 -16.31 -3.04
C GLU A 24 9.84 -17.37 -4.15
N SER A 25 8.90 -18.32 -4.06
CA SER A 25 8.67 -19.33 -5.11
C SER A 25 8.04 -18.75 -6.38
N VAL A 26 7.49 -17.53 -6.29
CA VAL A 26 6.97 -16.81 -7.46
C VAL A 26 8.15 -16.15 -8.17
N LEU A 27 8.44 -16.60 -9.41
CA LEU A 27 9.57 -16.12 -10.21
C LEU A 27 9.68 -14.59 -10.26
N VAL A 28 8.55 -13.90 -10.43
CA VAL A 28 8.49 -12.43 -10.48
C VAL A 28 8.86 -11.81 -9.13
N VAL A 29 8.42 -12.38 -8.00
CA VAL A 29 8.76 -11.87 -6.67
C VAL A 29 10.24 -12.07 -6.39
N ASN A 30 10.80 -13.21 -6.80
CA ASN A 30 12.22 -13.52 -6.61
C ASN A 30 13.13 -12.63 -7.48
N GLU A 31 12.67 -12.27 -8.69
CA GLU A 31 13.35 -11.33 -9.60
C GLU A 31 13.39 -9.89 -9.04
N PHE A 32 12.39 -9.51 -8.24
CA PHE A 32 12.25 -8.15 -7.65
C PHE A 32 12.17 -8.20 -6.11
N SER A 33 12.97 -9.06 -5.48
CA SER A 33 12.94 -9.26 -4.02
C SER A 33 13.28 -7.99 -3.22
N ASP A 34 14.02 -7.06 -3.83
CA ASP A 34 14.34 -5.73 -3.30
C ASP A 34 13.15 -4.75 -3.31
N VAL A 35 12.17 -4.96 -4.18
CA VAL A 35 10.94 -4.15 -4.28
C VAL A 35 9.88 -4.62 -3.29
N PHE A 36 9.96 -5.88 -2.84
CA PHE A 36 9.04 -6.49 -1.86
C PHE A 36 9.75 -6.87 -0.56
N PRO A 37 10.37 -5.91 0.16
CA PRO A 37 10.94 -6.20 1.47
C PRO A 37 9.83 -6.57 2.46
N GLU A 38 10.16 -7.42 3.43
CA GLU A 38 9.23 -7.82 4.51
C GLU A 38 8.76 -6.60 5.31
N ASP A 39 9.64 -5.61 5.49
CA ASP A 39 9.35 -4.30 6.07
C ASP A 39 9.57 -3.18 5.05
N LEU A 40 8.64 -2.23 4.98
CA LEU A 40 8.79 -1.06 4.12
C LEU A 40 9.87 -0.11 4.69
N PRO A 41 10.74 0.48 3.85
CA PRO A 41 11.61 1.55 4.30
C PRO A 41 10.74 2.73 4.76
N GLY A 42 10.77 3.04 6.06
CA GLY A 42 9.88 4.05 6.66
C GLY A 42 10.07 5.48 6.13
N VAL A 43 11.14 5.70 5.36
CA VAL A 43 11.39 6.94 4.64
C VAL A 43 11.24 6.66 3.16
N SER A 44 10.51 7.52 2.45
CA SER A 44 10.49 7.46 0.99
C SER A 44 11.92 7.48 0.46
N PRO A 45 12.29 6.59 -0.47
CA PRO A 45 13.62 6.62 -1.07
C PRO A 45 13.90 8.00 -1.67
N ILE A 46 15.18 8.38 -1.75
CA ILE A 46 15.58 9.65 -2.36
C ILE A 46 15.03 9.66 -3.79
N ARG A 47 14.10 10.59 -4.06
CA ARG A 47 13.51 10.77 -5.38
C ARG A 47 14.30 11.86 -6.09
N GLU A 48 14.51 11.69 -7.40
CA GLU A 48 15.13 12.72 -8.25
C GLU A 48 14.22 13.96 -8.42
N ILE A 49 12.92 13.81 -8.12
CA ILE A 49 11.90 14.84 -8.30
C ILE A 49 11.37 15.26 -6.94
N ASP A 50 11.34 16.59 -6.72
CA ASP A 50 10.70 17.22 -5.57
C ASP A 50 9.17 17.24 -5.73
N PHE A 51 8.46 16.79 -4.70
CA PHE A 51 7.00 16.86 -4.65
C PHE A 51 6.59 18.24 -4.13
N ARG A 52 5.92 19.03 -4.98
CA ARG A 52 5.33 20.32 -4.59
C ARG A 52 3.83 20.15 -4.37
N ILE A 53 3.32 20.80 -3.34
CA ILE A 53 1.88 20.90 -3.09
C ILE A 53 1.47 22.29 -3.56
N ASP A 54 0.88 22.36 -4.76
CA ASP A 54 0.36 23.61 -5.29
C ASP A 54 -1.01 23.89 -4.64
N LEU A 55 -1.14 25.08 -4.07
CA LEU A 55 -2.38 25.55 -3.46
C LEU A 55 -3.06 26.56 -4.37
N LEU A 56 -4.39 26.63 -4.29
CA LEU A 56 -5.12 27.73 -4.92
C LEU A 56 -4.70 29.06 -4.24
N PRO A 57 -4.65 30.19 -4.97
CA PRO A 57 -4.11 31.47 -4.48
C PRO A 57 -4.67 31.96 -3.14
N ASP A 58 -5.91 31.58 -2.80
CA ASP A 58 -6.60 32.00 -1.57
C ASP A 58 -6.63 30.92 -0.47
N THR A 59 -5.85 29.85 -0.61
CA THR A 59 -5.82 28.75 0.38
C THR A 59 -5.08 29.19 1.63
N GLN A 60 -5.76 29.12 2.78
CA GLN A 60 -5.16 29.40 4.08
C GLN A 60 -4.78 28.10 4.80
N PRO A 61 -3.75 28.12 5.67
CA PRO A 61 -3.41 26.98 6.51
C PRO A 61 -4.59 26.56 7.40
N ILE A 62 -4.82 25.25 7.50
CA ILE A 62 -5.86 24.68 8.34
C ILE A 62 -5.24 24.22 9.66
N SER A 63 -5.83 24.62 10.78
CA SER A 63 -5.46 24.16 12.12
C SER A 63 -6.69 23.55 12.78
N ILE A 64 -6.72 22.23 12.89
CA ILE A 64 -7.80 21.47 13.53
C ILE A 64 -7.22 20.82 14.80
N PRO A 65 -7.91 20.87 15.95
CA PRO A 65 -7.44 20.21 17.16
C PRO A 65 -7.32 18.69 16.92
N PRO A 66 -6.32 18.01 17.50
CA PRO A 66 -6.22 16.56 17.42
C PRO A 66 -7.49 15.89 17.94
N TYR A 67 -7.83 14.73 17.38
CA TYR A 67 -8.90 13.89 17.91
C TYR A 67 -8.54 13.43 19.34
N ILE A 68 -9.55 13.31 20.20
CA ILE A 68 -9.36 12.81 21.56
C ILE A 68 -9.15 11.30 21.50
N MET A 69 -7.91 10.86 21.68
CA MET A 69 -7.53 9.44 21.68
C MET A 69 -7.35 8.91 23.10
N ALA A 70 -7.65 7.63 23.29
CA ALA A 70 -7.37 6.94 24.55
C ALA A 70 -5.86 6.71 24.74
N LEU A 71 -5.43 6.46 25.98
CA LEU A 71 -4.02 6.22 26.28
C LEU A 71 -3.44 5.01 25.55
N ALA A 72 -4.25 3.98 25.26
CA ALA A 72 -3.83 2.82 24.51
C ALA A 72 -3.44 3.19 23.07
N GLU A 73 -4.25 3.99 22.38
CA GLU A 73 -3.98 4.40 21.00
C GLU A 73 -2.82 5.38 20.89
N LEU A 74 -2.67 6.27 21.88
CA LEU A 74 -1.49 7.13 21.97
C LEU A 74 -0.18 6.36 22.12
N ARG A 75 -0.21 5.13 22.66
CA ARG A 75 0.98 4.26 22.73
C ARG A 75 1.32 3.62 21.39
N GLU A 76 0.33 3.41 20.53
CA GLU A 76 0.51 2.84 19.19
C GLU A 76 1.04 3.87 18.19
N LEU A 77 0.73 5.16 18.39
CA LEU A 77 1.23 6.26 17.56
C LEU A 77 2.67 6.70 17.88
N LYS A 78 3.30 6.11 18.91
CA LYS A 78 4.66 6.46 19.34
C LYS A 78 5.70 5.67 18.57
#